data_AF-A0A4Y2M869-F1
#
_entry.id   AF-A0A4Y2M869-F1
#
_cell.length_a   1.000
_cell.length_b   1.000
_cell.length_c   1.000
_cell.angle_alpha   90.00
_cell.angle_beta   90.00
_cell.angle_gamma   90.00
#
_symmetry.space_group_name_H-M   'P 1'
#
loop_
_entity.id
_entity.type
_entity.pdbx_description
1 polymer ?
#
loop_
_entity_poly.entity_id
_entity_poly.type
_entity_poly.pdbx_seq_one_letter_code
_entity_poly.pdbx_strand_id
1 'polypeptide(L)'
;MLHDSRKHIRELAVRRILGAKDEKTKNSDGLCFFKLPKLKFEAADYIDLIDWSKCVVTDSPLTLHIKDKDVKKMCKEEQFPSSTFEELSWHTQSVERCVDLISEAAMRVSGETERDGYIRAKFQARNELPTFDNKGQYYSNT
;
A
#
# COMPACT_ATOMS: atom_id res chain seq x y z
N MET A 1 6.12 12.56 2.05
CA MET A 1 6.35 13.66 1.08
C MET A 1 5.43 14.86 1.28
N LEU A 2 4.08 14.72 1.29
CA LEU A 2 3.20 15.89 1.48
C LEU A 2 3.44 16.61 2.82
N HIS A 3 3.50 15.88 3.94
CA HIS A 3 3.83 16.43 5.26
C HIS A 3 5.34 16.52 5.55
N ASP A 4 6.22 16.44 4.54
CA ASP A 4 7.66 16.53 4.78
C ASP A 4 8.05 17.96 5.24
N SER A 5 9.01 18.07 6.16
CA SER A 5 9.50 19.36 6.65
C SER A 5 10.18 20.20 5.56
N ARG A 6 10.78 19.55 4.55
CA ARG A 6 11.51 20.19 3.46
C ARG A 6 10.57 20.62 2.34
N LYS A 7 10.54 21.92 2.06
CA LYS A 7 9.64 22.55 1.08
C LYS A 7 9.72 21.92 -0.33
N HIS A 8 10.93 21.67 -0.83
CA HIS A 8 11.12 21.12 -2.19
C HIS A 8 10.51 19.72 -2.37
N ILE A 9 10.40 18.93 -1.30
CA ILE A 9 9.76 17.61 -1.31
C ILE A 9 8.25 17.74 -1.36
N ARG A 10 7.69 18.67 -0.59
CA ARG A 10 6.25 18.97 -0.64
C ARG A 10 5.84 19.46 -2.03
N GLU A 11 6.65 20.34 -2.62
CA GLU A 11 6.47 20.83 -4.00
C GLU A 11 6.51 19.69 -5.02
N LEU A 12 7.43 18.75 -4.87
CA LEU A 12 7.48 17.56 -5.71
C LEU A 12 6.20 16.73 -5.56
N ALA A 13 5.73 16.47 -4.34
CA ALA A 13 4.52 15.71 -4.08
C ALA A 13 3.27 16.35 -4.72
N VAL A 14 3.09 17.66 -4.54
CA VAL A 14 1.96 18.42 -5.11
C VAL A 14 1.97 18.34 -6.64
N ARG A 15 3.13 18.51 -7.28
CA ARG A 15 3.25 18.36 -8.73
C ARG A 15 2.86 16.97 -9.22
N ARG A 16 3.26 15.92 -8.50
CA ARG A 16 2.94 14.54 -8.86
C ARG A 16 1.46 14.22 -8.71
N ILE A 17 0.82 14.68 -7.63
CA ILE A 17 -0.61 14.47 -7.40
C ILE A 17 -1.43 15.16 -8.49
N LEU A 18 -1.10 16.42 -8.82
CA LEU A 18 -1.80 17.15 -9.89
C LEU A 18 -1.63 16.44 -11.24
N GLY A 19 -0.41 16.01 -11.58
CA GLY A 19 -0.16 15.26 -12.82
C GLY A 19 -0.94 13.94 -12.87
N ALA A 20 -1.01 13.22 -11.75
CA ALA A 20 -1.75 11.97 -11.66
C ALA A 20 -3.27 12.15 -11.84
N LYS A 21 -3.82 13.25 -11.32
CA LYS A 21 -5.23 13.63 -11.53
C LYS A 21 -5.52 13.98 -12.98
N ASP A 22 -4.64 14.74 -13.62
CA ASP A 22 -4.78 15.09 -15.03
C ASP A 22 -4.73 13.85 -15.93
N GLU A 23 -3.85 12.88 -15.64
CA GLU A 23 -3.81 11.61 -16.38
C GLU A 23 -5.07 10.77 -16.17
N LYS A 24 -5.62 10.76 -14.94
CA LYS A 24 -6.88 10.07 -14.65
C LYS A 24 -8.06 10.67 -15.42
N THR A 25 -8.13 11.98 -15.58
CA THR A 25 -9.19 12.62 -16.38
C THR A 25 -9.08 12.30 -17.87
N LYS A 26 -7.87 12.04 -18.37
CA LYS A 26 -7.61 11.71 -19.79
C LYS A 26 -7.86 10.24 -20.12
N ASN A 27 -7.61 9.34 -19.17
CA ASN A 27 -7.82 7.90 -19.33
C ASN A 27 -9.23 7.51 -18.85
N SER A 28 -10.19 7.43 -19.77
CA SER A 28 -11.63 7.19 -19.52
C SER A 28 -11.97 5.83 -18.91
N ASP A 29 -11.03 4.88 -18.88
CA ASP A 29 -11.31 3.49 -18.55
C ASP A 29 -11.42 3.22 -17.04
N GLY A 30 -11.14 4.23 -16.20
CA GLY A 30 -11.33 4.16 -14.74
C GLY A 30 -10.41 3.19 -14.00
N LEU A 31 -9.59 2.40 -14.70
CA LEU A 31 -8.65 1.46 -14.09
C LEU A 31 -7.35 2.14 -13.66
N CYS A 32 -7.07 2.04 -12.36
CA CYS A 32 -5.78 2.41 -11.78
C CYS A 32 -4.82 1.21 -11.86
N PHE A 33 -3.87 1.24 -12.79
CA PHE A 33 -2.83 0.21 -12.86
C PHE A 33 -1.71 0.51 -11.88
N PHE A 34 -1.54 -0.36 -10.89
CA PHE A 34 -0.41 -0.29 -9.97
C PHE A 34 0.85 -0.83 -10.66
N LYS A 35 1.75 0.06 -11.07
CA LYS A 35 3.08 -0.31 -11.58
C LYS A 35 4.08 -0.21 -10.44
N LEU A 36 4.75 -1.32 -10.15
CA LEU A 36 5.81 -1.36 -9.14
C LEU A 36 6.99 -0.48 -9.58
N PRO A 37 7.37 0.57 -8.82
CA PRO A 37 8.54 1.35 -9.11
C PRO A 37 9.82 0.55 -8.85
N LYS A 38 10.84 0.75 -9.68
CA LYS A 38 12.17 0.21 -9.42
C LYS A 38 12.82 0.99 -8.28
N LEU A 39 13.10 0.31 -7.16
CA LEU A 39 13.73 0.90 -5.99
C LEU A 39 15.26 0.98 -6.15
N LYS A 40 15.85 2.08 -5.69
CA LYS A 40 17.29 2.28 -5.60
C LYS A 40 17.75 2.03 -4.16
N PHE A 41 18.12 0.79 -3.83
CA PHE A 41 18.53 0.42 -2.46
C PHE A 41 19.78 1.16 -1.96
N GLU A 42 20.59 1.73 -2.87
CA GLU A 42 21.76 2.55 -2.55
C GLU A 42 21.41 4.01 -2.19
N ALA A 43 20.12 4.39 -2.26
CA ALA A 43 19.69 5.75 -1.98
C ALA A 43 19.94 6.12 -0.50
N ALA A 44 20.56 7.28 -0.28
CA ALA A 44 20.78 7.82 1.06
C ALA A 44 19.53 8.48 1.65
N ASP A 45 18.61 8.95 0.79
CA ASP A 45 17.36 9.57 1.18
C ASP A 45 16.17 8.83 0.54
N TYR A 46 15.06 8.80 1.26
CA TYR A 46 13.84 8.14 0.83
C TYR A 46 13.26 8.76 -0.46
N ILE A 47 13.57 10.03 -0.73
CA ILE A 47 13.15 10.73 -1.95
C ILE A 47 13.81 10.14 -3.19
N ASP A 48 15.07 9.72 -3.06
CA ASP A 48 15.87 9.16 -4.16
C ASP A 48 15.64 7.66 -4.34
N LEU A 49 14.94 7.04 -3.39
CA LEU A 49 14.59 5.61 -3.42
C LEU A 49 13.81 5.25 -4.69
N ILE A 50 12.99 6.18 -5.19
CA ILE A 50 12.21 6.03 -6.42
C ILE A 50 12.66 7.09 -7.41
N ASP A 51 12.95 6.68 -8.65
CA ASP A 51 13.12 7.62 -9.76
C ASP A 51 11.76 8.18 -10.18
N TRP A 52 11.32 9.26 -9.50
CA TRP A 52 10.04 9.92 -9.76
C TRP A 52 9.89 10.43 -11.20
N SER A 53 10.98 10.61 -11.96
CA SER A 53 10.90 11.01 -13.36
C SER A 53 10.46 9.87 -14.29
N LYS A 54 10.75 8.61 -13.90
CA LYS A 54 10.42 7.40 -14.67
C LYS A 54 9.26 6.62 -14.09
N CYS A 55 8.85 6.95 -12.86
CA CYS A 55 7.71 6.34 -12.21
C CYS A 55 6.40 6.98 -12.71
N VAL A 56 5.49 6.15 -13.21
CA VAL A 56 4.09 6.55 -13.42
C VAL A 56 3.45 6.67 -12.04
N VAL A 57 2.91 7.84 -11.72
CA VAL A 57 2.22 8.08 -10.44
C VAL A 57 0.73 8.12 -10.74
N THR A 58 -0.01 7.22 -10.12
CA THR A 58 -1.48 7.21 -10.16
C THR A 58 -2.07 8.00 -8.99
N ASP A 59 -3.29 8.51 -9.18
CA ASP A 59 -3.95 9.31 -8.15
C ASP A 59 -4.25 8.44 -6.93
N SER A 60 -3.91 8.95 -5.74
CA SER A 60 -4.09 8.22 -4.50
C SER A 60 -5.54 8.30 -4.03
N PRO A 61 -6.13 7.21 -3.51
CA PRO A 61 -7.44 7.27 -2.88
C PRO A 61 -7.55 8.35 -1.79
N LEU A 62 -6.46 8.61 -1.06
CA LEU A 62 -6.39 9.61 0.01
C LEU A 62 -6.41 11.05 -0.51
N THR A 63 -6.08 11.29 -1.78
CA THR A 63 -6.09 12.62 -2.39
C THR A 63 -7.25 12.83 -3.35
N LEU A 64 -8.03 11.79 -3.60
CA LEU A 64 -9.08 11.77 -4.61
C LEU A 64 -10.17 12.83 -4.37
N HIS A 65 -10.59 13.00 -3.11
CA HIS A 65 -11.64 13.95 -2.72
C HIS A 65 -11.15 15.41 -2.63
N ILE A 66 -9.84 15.62 -2.62
CA ILE A 66 -9.23 16.95 -2.44
C ILE A 66 -9.23 17.68 -3.78
N LYS A 67 -9.68 18.94 -3.84
CA LYS A 67 -9.67 19.70 -5.10
C LYS A 67 -8.27 20.21 -5.44
N ASP A 68 -7.97 20.36 -6.72
CA ASP A 68 -6.64 20.82 -7.18
C ASP A 68 -6.24 22.18 -6.63
N LYS A 69 -7.21 23.08 -6.43
CA LYS A 69 -6.98 24.39 -5.79
C LYS A 69 -6.44 24.22 -4.37
N ASP A 70 -6.97 23.26 -3.63
CA ASP A 70 -6.59 22.98 -2.25
C ASP A 70 -5.23 22.26 -2.21
N VAL A 71 -5.00 21.31 -3.12
CA VAL A 71 -3.69 20.66 -3.31
C VAL A 71 -2.59 21.69 -3.63
N LYS A 72 -2.89 22.73 -4.42
CA LYS A 72 -1.95 23.83 -4.71
C LYS A 72 -1.71 24.74 -3.49
N LYS A 73 -2.72 24.97 -2.66
CA LYS A 73 -2.58 25.78 -1.43
C LYS A 73 -1.71 25.10 -0.39
N MET A 74 -1.81 23.77 -0.26
CA MET A 74 -0.99 22.96 0.64
C MET A 74 0.53 23.16 0.44
N CYS A 75 0.96 23.53 -0.78
CA CYS A 75 2.35 23.84 -1.06
C CYS A 75 2.81 25.20 -0.48
N LYS A 76 1.90 26.17 -0.39
CA LYS A 76 2.20 27.57 -0.07
C LYS A 76 2.12 27.88 1.42
N GLU A 77 1.15 27.28 2.12
CA GLU A 77 0.78 27.69 3.48
C GLU A 77 1.63 27.01 4.57
N GLU A 78 2.56 26.12 4.22
CA GLU A 78 3.38 25.26 5.12
C GLU A 78 2.58 24.37 6.11
N GLN A 79 1.29 24.65 6.26
CA GLN A 79 0.38 23.99 7.16
C GLN A 79 -0.75 23.36 6.33
N PHE A 80 -0.86 22.05 6.43
CA PHE A 80 -1.99 21.33 5.90
C PHE A 80 -3.17 21.56 6.83
N PRO A 81 -4.38 21.86 6.33
CA PRO A 81 -5.56 21.84 7.18
C PRO A 81 -5.67 20.44 7.77
N SER A 82 -5.69 20.33 9.09
CA SER A 82 -5.82 19.04 9.80
C SER A 82 -7.03 18.21 9.34
N SER A 83 -8.01 18.86 8.71
CA SER A 83 -9.23 18.27 8.17
C SER A 83 -9.13 17.73 6.74
N THR A 84 -7.98 17.85 6.06
CA THR A 84 -7.84 17.42 4.65
C THR A 84 -7.65 15.93 4.49
N PHE A 85 -7.00 15.30 5.46
CA PHE A 85 -6.88 13.85 5.57
C PHE A 85 -7.70 13.39 6.76
N GLU A 86 -8.46 12.32 6.57
CA GLU A 86 -9.10 11.64 7.69
C GLU A 86 -7.99 11.20 8.66
N GLU A 87 -8.14 11.52 9.94
CA GLU A 87 -7.17 11.14 10.96
C GLU A 87 -7.22 9.63 11.13
N LEU A 88 -6.44 8.93 10.32
CA LEU A 88 -6.26 7.50 10.43
C LEU A 88 -5.46 7.26 11.72
N SER A 89 -6.13 6.75 12.76
CA SER A 89 -5.47 6.37 14.00
C SER A 89 -4.65 5.10 13.74
N TRP A 90 -3.40 5.27 13.35
CA TRP A 90 -2.46 4.18 13.12
C TRP A 90 -2.06 3.48 14.43
N HIS A 91 -2.16 4.18 15.56
CA HIS A 91 -1.79 3.71 16.89
C HIS A 91 -3.01 3.30 17.73
N THR A 92 -3.94 2.55 17.13
CA THR A 92 -4.98 1.90 17.92
C THR A 92 -4.45 0.58 18.46
N GLN A 93 -4.90 0.20 19.66
CA GLN A 93 -4.61 -1.11 20.26
C GLN A 93 -5.00 -2.28 19.34
N SER A 94 -5.96 -2.08 18.43
CA SER A 94 -6.33 -3.09 17.43
C SER A 94 -5.23 -3.28 16.39
N VAL A 95 -4.67 -2.19 15.86
CA VAL A 95 -3.56 -2.23 14.89
C VAL A 95 -2.33 -2.85 15.52
N GLU A 96 -1.98 -2.46 16.76
CA GLU A 96 -0.84 -3.03 17.49
C GLU A 96 -0.97 -4.55 17.66
N ARG A 97 -2.12 -5.02 18.17
CA ARG A 97 -2.40 -6.45 18.32
C ARG A 97 -2.33 -7.21 16.98
N CYS A 98 -2.79 -6.58 15.90
CA CYS A 98 -2.74 -7.18 14.57
C CYS A 98 -1.30 -7.33 14.08
N VAL A 99 -0.48 -6.28 14.23
CA VAL A 99 0.95 -6.31 13.87
C VAL A 99 1.69 -7.38 14.66
N ASP A 100 1.41 -7.51 15.96
CA ASP A 100 2.00 -8.55 16.81
C ASP A 100 1.63 -9.96 16.32
N LEU A 101 0.34 -10.22 16.09
CA LEU A 101 -0.13 -11.53 15.60
C LEU A 101 0.47 -11.88 14.23
N ILE A 102 0.55 -10.92 13.31
CA ILE A 102 1.16 -11.11 11.99
C ILE A 102 2.65 -11.41 12.14
N SER A 103 3.35 -10.68 13.01
CA SER A 103 4.78 -10.86 13.25
C SER A 103 5.05 -12.22 13.89
N GLU A 104 4.26 -12.62 14.89
CA GLU A 104 4.34 -13.95 15.50
C GLU A 104 4.14 -15.06 14.46
N ALA A 105 3.09 -14.96 13.63
CA ALA A 105 2.82 -15.93 12.58
C ALA A 105 3.95 -15.98 11.54
N ALA A 106 4.49 -14.82 11.14
CA ALA A 106 5.60 -14.75 10.21
C ALA A 106 6.91 -15.32 10.79
N MET A 107 7.17 -15.10 12.08
CA MET A 107 8.34 -15.67 12.77
C MET A 107 8.31 -17.19 12.77
N ARG A 108 7.13 -17.82 12.95
CA ARG A 108 6.98 -19.28 12.90
C ARG A 108 7.35 -19.92 11.55
N VAL A 109 7.49 -19.12 10.49
CA VAL A 109 7.89 -19.60 9.14
C VAL A 109 9.16 -18.91 8.63
N SER A 110 9.84 -18.17 9.50
CA SER A 110 11.07 -17.46 9.19
C SER A 110 12.27 -18.37 9.45
N GLY A 111 13.06 -18.63 8.40
CA GLY A 111 14.17 -19.58 8.41
C GLY A 111 13.93 -20.75 7.46
N GLU A 112 15.01 -21.39 7.01
CA GLU A 112 14.91 -22.49 6.04
C GLU A 112 14.17 -23.69 6.62
N THR A 113 14.60 -24.16 7.80
CA THR A 113 14.03 -25.33 8.48
C THR A 113 12.56 -25.16 8.85
N GLU A 114 12.21 -24.02 9.46
CA GLU A 114 10.83 -23.73 9.88
C GLU A 114 9.89 -23.60 8.70
N ARG A 115 10.35 -22.95 7.63
CA ARG A 115 9.58 -22.84 6.38
C ARG A 115 9.33 -24.20 5.76
N ASP A 116 10.36 -25.05 5.66
CA ASP A 116 10.25 -26.40 5.13
C ASP A 116 9.34 -27.28 5.99
N GLY A 117 9.44 -27.19 7.32
CA GLY A 117 8.51 -27.80 8.27
C GLY A 117 7.06 -27.39 8.03
N TYR A 118 6.80 -26.09 7.93
CA TYR A 118 5.46 -25.55 7.66
C TYR A 118 4.90 -26.03 6.32
N ILE A 119 5.71 -26.04 5.26
CA ILE A 119 5.29 -26.50 3.93
C ILE A 119 4.91 -27.98 3.98
N ARG A 120 5.73 -28.84 4.57
CA ARG A 120 5.46 -30.28 4.68
C ARG A 120 4.21 -30.58 5.50
N ALA A 121 4.05 -29.93 6.65
CA ALA A 121 2.86 -30.06 7.49
C ALA A 121 1.59 -29.65 6.72
N LYS A 122 1.66 -28.57 5.94
CA LYS A 122 0.55 -28.11 5.09
C LYS A 122 0.22 -29.09 3.96
N PHE A 123 1.22 -29.75 3.38
CA PHE A 123 1.00 -30.82 2.41
C PHE A 123 0.33 -32.04 3.04
N GLN A 124 0.77 -32.47 4.22
CA GLN A 124 0.14 -33.58 4.95
C GLN A 124 -1.31 -33.27 5.29
N ALA A 125 -1.60 -32.10 5.87
CA ALA A 125 -2.97 -31.69 6.18
C ALA A 125 -3.86 -31.62 4.92
N ARG A 126 -3.32 -31.21 3.78
CA ARG A 126 -4.06 -31.21 2.50
C ARG A 126 -4.36 -32.61 1.98
N ASN A 127 -3.49 -33.58 2.23
CA ASN A 127 -3.73 -34.98 1.85
C ASN A 127 -4.82 -35.63 2.71
N GLU A 128 -4.98 -35.19 3.97
CA GLU A 128 -6.05 -35.64 4.86
C GLU A 128 -7.41 -35.01 4.51
N LEU A 129 -7.40 -33.85 3.86
CA LEU A 129 -8.63 -33.19 3.43
C LEU A 129 -9.22 -33.91 2.20
N PRO A 130 -10.54 -34.17 2.19
CA PRO A 130 -11.20 -34.76 1.05
C PRO A 130 -11.10 -33.83 -0.18
N THR A 131 -10.78 -34.42 -1.33
CA THR A 131 -10.86 -33.76 -2.63
C THR A 131 -12.29 -33.75 -3.14
N PHE A 132 -12.74 -32.60 -3.62
CA PHE A 132 -14.08 -32.40 -4.16
C PHE A 132 -14.00 -31.97 -5.63
N ASP A 133 -14.80 -32.59 -6.49
CA ASP A 133 -14.93 -32.25 -7.91
C ASP A 133 -15.79 -31.00 -8.12
N ASN A 134 -16.73 -30.73 -7.22
CA ASN A 134 -17.58 -29.55 -7.27
C ASN A 134 -17.89 -29.02 -5.85
N LYS A 135 -18.24 -27.73 -5.78
CA LYS A 135 -18.51 -27.04 -4.51
C LYS A 135 -19.71 -27.62 -3.74
N GLY A 136 -20.66 -28.28 -4.41
CA GLY A 136 -21.84 -28.89 -3.78
C GLY A 136 -21.50 -30.06 -2.86
N GLN A 137 -20.44 -30.81 -3.19
CA GLN A 137 -19.97 -31.94 -2.38
C GLN A 137 -19.51 -31.54 -0.97
N TYR A 138 -19.12 -30.27 -0.77
CA TYR A 138 -18.74 -29.75 0.55
C TYR A 138 -19.92 -29.70 1.53
N TYR A 139 -21.14 -29.48 1.02
CA TYR A 139 -22.35 -29.36 1.84
C TYR A 139 -23.11 -30.69 1.99
N SER A 140 -22.65 -31.75 1.32
CA SER A 140 -23.38 -33.02 1.18
C SER A 140 -23.15 -33.99 2.34
N ASN A 141 -22.22 -33.68 3.25
CA ASN A 141 -21.85 -34.53 4.39
C ASN A 141 -22.49 -34.08 5.73
N THR A 142 -23.64 -33.39 5.67
CA THR A 142 -24.47 -33.06 6.84
C THR A 142 -25.81 -33.76 6.70
#